data_AF-A0A925M4K7-F1
#
_entry.id   AF-A0A925M4K7-F1
#
_cell.length_a   1.000
_cell.length_b   1.000
_cell.length_c   1.000
_cell.angle_alpha   90.00
_cell.angle_beta   90.00
_cell.angle_gamma   90.00
#
_symmetry.space_group_name_H-M   'P 1'
#
loop_
_entity.id
_entity.type
_entity.pdbx_description
1 polymer ?
#
loop_
_entity_poly.entity_id
_entity_poly.type
_entity_poly.pdbx_seq_one_letter_code
_entity_poly.pdbx_strand_id
1 'polypeptide(L)' 'MSEKGVDYTQLRDLLQGGKWQDADQETAARMFEVMGRQREGYLELKNILNFPCTDLGVEST' A
#
# COMPACT_ATOMS: atom_id res chain seq x y z
N MET A 1 6.72 7.73 7.22
CA MET A 1 6.72 6.55 8.12
C MET A 1 5.42 5.79 7.87
N SER A 2 5.35 4.50 8.18
CA SER A 2 4.13 3.69 8.05
C SER A 2 3.44 3.56 9.42
N GLU A 3 2.11 3.64 9.50
CA GLU A 3 1.39 3.38 10.77
C GLU A 3 1.33 1.88 11.05
N LYS A 4 1.22 1.06 10.00
CA LYS A 4 1.19 -0.41 10.12
C LYS A 4 2.56 -1.09 10.05
N GLY A 5 3.63 -0.32 9.86
CA GLY A 5 4.99 -0.84 9.76
C GLY A 5 5.27 -1.59 8.46
N VAL A 6 4.51 -1.32 7.39
CA VAL A 6 4.70 -1.93 6.07
C VAL A 6 5.95 -1.37 5.41
N ASP A 7 6.76 -2.24 4.81
CA ASP A 7 7.95 -1.86 4.06
C ASP A 7 7.58 -1.53 2.60
N TYR A 8 7.83 -0.29 2.21
CA TYR A 8 7.58 0.22 0.85
C TYR A 8 8.85 0.30 -0.01
N THR A 9 9.97 -0.27 0.45
CA THR A 9 11.26 -0.22 -0.25
C THR A 9 11.16 -0.78 -1.66
N GLN A 10 10.55 -1.96 -1.83
CA GLN A 10 10.36 -2.57 -3.14
C GLN A 10 9.49 -1.70 -4.05
N LEU A 11 8.36 -1.19 -3.55
CA LEU A 11 7.49 -0.28 -4.31
C LEU A 11 8.26 0.96 -4.80
N ARG A 12 9.03 1.59 -3.91
CA ARG A 12 9.86 2.75 -4.25
C ARG A 12 10.85 2.43 -5.37
N ASP A 13 11.53 1.30 -5.29
CA ASP A 13 12.57 0.93 -6.25
C ASP A 13 11.96 0.57 -7.62
N LEU A 14 10.78 -0.04 -7.64
CA LEU A 14 10.00 -0.28 -8.88
C LEU A 14 9.57 1.03 -9.54
N LEU A 15 9.06 1.98 -8.75
CA LEU A 15 8.67 3.30 -9.23
C LEU A 15 9.87 4.08 -9.79
N GLN A 16 11.02 4.07 -9.10
CA GLN A 16 12.25 4.71 -9.59
C GLN A 16 12.77 4.09 -10.88
N GLY A 17 12.59 2.77 -11.05
CA GLY A 17 12.96 2.05 -12.26
C GLY A 17 11.96 2.19 -13.42
N GLY A 18 10.85 2.92 -13.24
CA GLY A 18 9.80 3.06 -14.26
C GLY A 18 9.06 1.76 -14.57
N LYS A 19 9.06 0.78 -13.66
CA LYS A 19 8.41 -0.52 -13.82
C LYS A 19 6.95 -0.45 -13.39
N TRP A 20 6.15 0.28 -14.15
CA TRP A 20 4.78 0.65 -13.75
C TRP A 20 3.86 -0.54 -13.48
N GLN A 21 3.95 -1.60 -14.31
CA GLN A 21 3.13 -2.80 -14.13
C GLN A 21 3.46 -3.54 -12.82
N ASP A 22 4.75 -3.70 -12.51
CA ASP A 22 5.19 -4.33 -11.28
C ASP A 22 4.84 -3.45 -10.06
N ALA A 23 4.99 -2.14 -10.19
CA ALA A 23 4.66 -1.18 -9.15
C ALA A 23 3.15 -1.17 -8.83
N ASP A 24 2.29 -1.33 -9.83
CA ASP A 24 0.83 -1.45 -9.63
C ASP A 24 0.48 -2.71 -8.81
N GLN A 25 1.07 -3.86 -9.17
CA GLN A 25 0.88 -5.11 -8.42
C GLN A 25 1.40 -5.01 -6.99
N GLU A 26 2.57 -4.41 -6.81
CA GLU A 26 3.17 -4.16 -5.51
C GLU A 26 2.32 -3.21 -4.67
N THR A 27 1.75 -2.16 -5.27
CA THR A 27 0.83 -1.24 -4.58
C THR A 27 -0.36 -2.00 -4.02
N ALA A 28 -1.01 -2.85 -4.83
CA ALA A 28 -2.12 -3.68 -4.35
C ALA A 28 -1.70 -4.60 -3.20
N ALA A 29 -0.54 -5.27 -3.32
CA ALA A 29 -0.01 -6.13 -2.27
C ALA A 29 0.22 -5.39 -0.94
N ARG A 30 0.82 -4.19 -0.99
CA ARG A 30 1.03 -3.36 0.20
C ARG A 30 -0.29 -2.87 0.79
N MET A 31 -1.26 -2.49 -0.04
CA MET A 31 -2.60 -2.11 0.45
C MET A 31 -3.32 -3.27 1.16
N PHE A 32 -3.17 -4.50 0.67
CA PHE A 32 -3.69 -5.68 1.37
C PHE A 32 -2.94 -5.93 2.68
N GLU A 33 -1.63 -5.75 2.71
CA GLU A 33 -0.82 -5.91 3.91
C GLU A 33 -1.18 -4.90 5.01
N VAL A 34 -1.33 -3.62 4.67
CA VAL A 34 -1.77 -2.56 5.59
C VAL A 34 -3.09 -2.95 6.29
N MET A 35 -4.00 -3.59 5.56
CA MET A 35 -5.30 -4.01 6.09
C MET A 35 -5.32 -5.43 6.65
N GLY A 36 -4.20 -6.16 6.64
CA GLY A 36 -4.13 -7.56 7.08
C GLY A 36 -4.95 -8.54 6.22
N ARG A 37 -5.05 -8.27 4.92
CA ARG A 37 -5.89 -8.98 3.93
C ARG A 37 -5.11 -9.60 2.77
N GLN A 38 -3.86 -9.98 3.01
CA GLN A 38 -2.97 -10.51 1.99
C GLN A 38 -3.50 -11.81 1.35
N ARG A 39 -4.32 -12.58 2.07
CA ARG A 39 -4.89 -13.85 1.57
C ARG A 39 -6.14 -13.64 0.72
N GLU A 40 -6.91 -12.61 1.03
CA GLU A 40 -8.17 -12.28 0.37
C GLU A 40 -7.92 -11.64 -0.99
N GLY A 41 -6.89 -10.81 -1.10
CA GLY A 41 -6.56 -10.14 -2.37
C GLY A 41 -7.58 -9.08 -2.81
N TYR A 42 -8.43 -8.63 -1.89
CA TYR A 42 -9.35 -7.51 -2.11
C TYR A 42 -9.66 -6.75 -0.81
N LEU A 43 -10.03 -5.48 -0.98
CA LEU A 43 -10.51 -4.60 0.09
C LEU A 43 -11.99 -4.30 -0.10
N GLU A 44 -12.74 -4.35 1.00
CA GLU A 44 -14.14 -3.91 1.05
C GLU A 44 -14.20 -2.42 1.44
N LEU A 45 -15.36 -1.79 1.27
CA LEU A 45 -15.56 -0.37 1.63
C LEU A 45 -15.12 -0.07 3.07
N LYS A 46 -15.43 -0.97 4.01
CA LYS A 46 -15.02 -0.82 5.42
C LYS A 46 -13.49 -0.83 5.60
N ASN A 47 -12.74 -1.49 4.73
CA ASN A 47 -11.29 -1.50 4.79
C ASN A 47 -10.75 -0.15 4.31
N ILE A 48 -11.29 0.37 3.22
CA ILE A 48 -10.90 1.67 2.66
C ILE A 48 -11.22 2.81 3.64
N LEU A 49 -12.40 2.79 4.27
CA LEU A 49 -12.79 3.80 5.26
C LEU A 49 -11.92 3.83 6.52
N ASN A 50 -11.24 2.72 6.82
CA ASN A 50 -10.34 2.60 7.97
C ASN A 50 -8.86 2.52 7.53
N PHE A 51 -8.56 2.85 6.27
CA PHE A 51 -7.20 2.81 5.76
C PHE A 51 -6.39 3.97 6.37
N PRO A 52 -5.20 3.72 6.95
CA PRO A 52 -4.39 4.78 7.55
C PRO A 52 -3.94 5.80 6.51
N CYS A 53 -4.27 7.09 6.72
CA CYS A 53 -3.83 8.18 5.84
C CYS A 53 -2.30 8.24 5.69
N THR A 54 -1.58 7.96 6.77
CA THR A 54 -0.12 7.90 6.80
C THR A 54 0.44 6.86 5.82
N ASP A 55 -0.20 5.70 5.72
CA ASP A 55 0.20 4.64 4.77
C ASP A 55 -0.23 4.92 3.33
N LEU A 56 -1.24 5.79 3.13
CA LEU A 56 -1.61 6.28 1.81
C LEU A 56 -0.66 7.38 1.29
N GLY A 57 0.17 7.96 2.16
CA GLY A 57 1.09 9.05 1.80
C GLY A 57 0.42 10.41 1.65
N VAL A 58 -0.83 10.56 2.09
CA VAL A 58 -1.46 11.87 2.25
C VAL A 58 -1.02 12.47 3.58
N GLU A 59 0.05 13.26 3.54
CA GLU A 59 0.48 14.02 4.71
C GLU A 59 -0.51 15.18 4.96
N SER A 60 -1.06 15.25 6.17
CA SER A 60 -1.81 16.42 6.64
C SER A 60 -0.83 17.46 7.17
N THR A 61 -0.09 18.13 6.29
CA THR A 61 0.68 19.33 6.64
C THR A 61 0.56 20.38 5.55
#